data_AF-A0A918ZJQ3-F1
#
_entry.id   AF-A0A918ZJQ3-F1
#
_cell.length_a   1.000
_cell.length_b   1.000
_cell.length_c   1.000
_cell.angle_alpha   90.00
_cell.angle_beta   90.00
_cell.angle_gamma   90.00
#
_symmetry.space_group_name_H-M   'P 1'
#
loop_
_entity.id
_entity.type
_entity.pdbx_description
1 polymer ?
#
loop_
_entity_poly.entity_id
_entity_poly.type
_entity_poly.pdbx_seq_one_letter_code
_entity_poly.pdbx_strand_id
1 'polypeptide(L)' 'MTASTPDDLYARYMAAHAALREHGETCTGCSADALCEKARRLGESFERLQDAYLARQSKQRR' A
#
# COMPACT_ATOMS: atom_id res chain seq x y z
N MET A 1 2.01 -23.12 3.80
CA MET A 1 2.37 -22.62 2.46
C MET A 1 1.14 -21.96 1.86
N THR A 2 0.83 -20.72 2.22
CA THR A 2 -0.36 -20.03 1.68
C THR A 2 0.04 -19.40 0.34
N ALA A 3 -0.37 -20.04 -0.75
CA ALA A 3 -0.34 -19.42 -2.06
C ALA A 3 -1.24 -18.19 -2.00
N SER A 4 -0.65 -16.99 -1.99
CA SER A 4 -1.37 -15.72 -2.13
C SER A 4 -2.08 -15.72 -3.48
N THR A 5 -3.37 -16.04 -3.46
CA THR A 5 -4.27 -15.87 -4.60
C THR A 5 -4.28 -14.40 -5.04
N PRO A 6 -4.68 -14.10 -6.29
CA PRO A 6 -4.78 -12.72 -6.78
C PRO A 6 -5.56 -11.79 -5.85
N ASP A 7 -6.57 -12.34 -5.18
CA ASP A 7 -7.37 -11.68 -4.17
C ASP A 7 -6.55 -11.18 -2.97
N ASP A 8 -5.57 -11.97 -2.53
CA ASP A 8 -4.76 -11.66 -1.34
C ASP A 8 -3.77 -10.50 -1.58
N LEU A 9 -3.20 -10.40 -2.79
CA LEU A 9 -2.33 -9.26 -3.15
C LEU A 9 -3.14 -7.97 -3.30
N TYR A 10 -4.29 -8.05 -3.97
CA TYR A 10 -5.18 -6.90 -4.12
C TYR A 10 -5.75 -6.44 -2.78
N ALA A 11 -6.17 -7.38 -1.91
CA ALA A 11 -6.64 -7.08 -0.57
C ALA A 11 -5.56 -6.41 0.29
N ARG A 12 -4.31 -6.90 0.24
CA ARG A 12 -3.18 -6.25 0.94
C ARG A 12 -2.90 -4.85 0.41
N TYR A 13 -2.92 -4.67 -0.92
CA TYR A 13 -2.78 -3.36 -1.55
C TYR A 13 -3.86 -2.38 -1.07
N MET A 14 -5.13 -2.80 -1.08
CA MET A 14 -6.25 -1.97 -0.61
C MET A 14 -6.18 -1.67 0.89
N ALA A 15 -5.74 -2.64 1.70
CA ALA A 15 -5.53 -2.44 3.13
C ALA A 15 -4.42 -1.42 3.43
N ALA A 16 -3.30 -1.47 2.68
CA ALA A 16 -2.23 -0.49 2.81
C ALA A 16 -2.69 0.92 2.42
N HIS A 17 -3.51 1.03 1.36
CA HIS A 17 -4.11 2.30 0.96
C HIS A 17 -5.08 2.85 2.03
N ALA A 18 -5.93 2.00 2.59
CA ALA A 18 -6.84 2.37 3.67
C ALA A 18 -6.09 2.84 4.91
N ALA A 19 -5.03 2.15 5.30
CA ALA A 19 -4.18 2.55 6.43
C ALA A 19 -3.48 3.89 6.19
N LEU A 20 -3.02 4.17 4.97
CA LEU A 20 -2.43 5.46 4.61
C LEU A 20 -3.46 6.61 4.67
N ARG A 21 -4.69 6.37 4.18
CA ARG A 21 -5.81 7.32 4.25
C ARG A 21 -6.24 7.59 5.69
N GLU A 22 -6.49 6.55 6.48
CA GLU A 22 -6.84 6.66 7.90
C GLU A 22 -5.75 7.42 8.67
N HIS A 23 -4.49 7.16 8.34
CA HIS A 23 -3.38 7.87 8.95
C HIS A 23 -3.39 9.36 8.57
N GLY A 24 -3.64 9.73 7.32
CA GLY A 24 -3.78 11.14 6.92
C GLY A 24 -4.93 11.87 7.63
N GLU A 25 -6.02 11.15 7.94
CA GLU A 25 -7.19 11.71 8.62
C GLU A 25 -6.99 11.86 10.14
N THR A 26 -6.16 10.99 10.75
CA THR A 26 -5.97 10.91 12.20
C THR A 26 -4.62 11.47 12.69
N CYS A 27 -3.62 11.57 11.82
CA CYS A 27 -2.28 12.04 12.15
C CYS A 27 -2.24 13.57 12.22
N THR A 28 -2.17 14.12 13.42
CA THR A 28 -1.94 15.56 13.64
C THR A 28 -0.47 15.97 13.49
N GLY A 29 0.45 15.00 13.49
CA GLY A 29 1.88 15.23 13.31
C GLY A 29 2.34 15.18 11.86
N CYS A 30 1.44 14.87 10.93
CA CYS A 30 1.71 14.84 9.50
C CYS A 30 1.32 16.19 8.93
N SER A 31 2.26 16.88 8.29
CA SER A 31 2.01 18.15 7.59
C SER A 31 2.24 17.96 6.09
N ALA A 32 1.82 18.95 5.30
CA ALA A 32 2.02 18.94 3.85
C ALA A 32 3.51 18.81 3.47
N ASP A 33 4.41 19.32 4.30
CA ASP A 33 5.86 19.32 4.08
C ASP A 33 6.60 18.19 4.80
N ALA A 34 5.99 17.55 5.80
CA ALA A 34 6.65 16.52 6.60
C ALA A 34 5.71 15.34 6.93
N LEU A 35 6.06 14.18 6.38
CA LEU A 35 5.44 12.91 6.73
C LEU A 35 6.10 12.34 7.99
N CYS A 36 5.28 11.89 8.94
CA CYS A 36 5.81 11.17 10.09
C CYS A 36 6.36 9.80 9.67
N GLU A 37 7.20 9.19 10.51
CA GLU A 37 7.82 7.89 10.20
C GLU A 37 6.78 6.79 9.89
N LYS A 38 5.62 6.83 10.56
CA LYS A 38 4.51 5.91 10.30
C LYS A 38 3.92 6.12 8.90
N ALA A 39 3.64 7.35 8.51
CA ALA A 39 3.18 7.69 7.17
C ALA A 39 4.19 7.23 6.11
N ARG A 40 5.49 7.42 6.36
CA ARG A 40 6.56 6.98 5.46
C ARG A 40 6.59 5.46 5.27
N ARG A 41 6.54 4.70 6.37
CA ARG A 41 6.48 3.23 6.32
C ARG A 41 5.21 2.71 5.62
N LEU A 42 4.07 3.39 5.82
CA LEU A 42 2.81 3.06 5.14
C LEU A 42 2.91 3.33 3.64
N GLY A 43 3.50 4.46 3.24
CA GLY A 43 3.77 4.81 1.84
C GLY A 43 4.67 3.79 1.16
N GLU A 44 5.82 3.46 1.77
CA GLU A 44 6.75 2.44 1.23
C GLU A 44 6.07 1.07 1.07
N SER A 45 5.20 0.70 2.01
CA SER A 45 4.45 -0.56 1.95
C SER A 45 3.41 -0.55 0.82
N PHE A 46 2.71 0.57 0.65
CA PHE A 46 1.75 0.78 -0.43
C PHE A 46 2.43 0.72 -1.80
N GLU A 47 3.54 1.43 -1.98
CA GLU A 47 4.31 1.45 -3.24
C GLU A 47 4.80 0.04 -3.62
N ARG A 48 5.34 -0.73 -2.67
CA ARG A 48 5.76 -2.11 -2.93
C ARG A 48 4.60 -3.01 -3.36
N LEU A 49 3.43 -2.86 -2.73
CA LEU A 49 2.25 -3.65 -3.07
C LEU A 49 1.65 -3.23 -4.43
N GLN A 50 1.66 -1.94 -4.73
CA GLN A 50 1.27 -1.42 -6.04
C GLN A 50 2.17 -1.96 -7.14
N ASP A 51 3.50 -1.90 -6.97
CA ASP A 51 4.46 -2.42 -7.93
C ASP A 51 4.27 -3.93 -8.17
N ALA A 52 4.14 -4.71 -7.08
CA ALA A 52 3.87 -6.14 -7.18
C ALA A 52 2.55 -6.46 -7.92
N TYR A 53 1.50 -5.66 -7.69
CA TYR A 53 0.23 -5.80 -8.38
C TYR A 53 0.35 -5.47 -9.87
N LEU A 54 1.00 -4.36 -10.22
CA LEU A 54 1.22 -3.93 -11.61
C LEU A 54 2.12 -4.89 -12.39
N ALA A 55 3.21 -5.38 -11.77
CA ALA A 55 4.11 -6.37 -12.35
C ALA A 55 3.34 -7.67 -12.65
N ARG A 56 2.47 -8.11 -11.74
CA ARG A 56 1.60 -9.27 -11.96
C ARG A 56 0.56 -9.02 -13.05
N GLN A 57 -0.09 -7.86 -13.06
CA GLN A 57 -1.08 -7.51 -14.09
C GLN A 57 -0.44 -7.51 -15.48
N SER A 58 0.79 -7.00 -15.59
CA SER A 58 1.58 -7.02 -16.83
C SER A 58 1.92 -8.44 -17.28
N LYS A 59 2.22 -9.35 -16.35
CA LYS A 59 2.45 -10.77 -16.65
C LYS A 59 1.18 -11.51 -17.08
N GLN A 60 0.01 -11.16 -16.55
CA GLN A 60 -1.27 -11.77 -16.95
C GLN A 60 -1.77 -11.28 -18.31
N ARG A 61 -1.31 -10.11 -18.77
CA ARG A 61 -1.66 -9.53 -20.08
C ARG A 61 -0.78 -10.04 -21.23
N ARG A 62 0.20 -10.90 -20.95
CA ARG A 62 1.18 -11.44 -21.90
C ARG A 62 0.94 -12.92 -22.13
#